data_AF-A0A9E0XIY0-F1
#
_entry.id   AF-A0A9E0XIY0-F1
#
_cell.length_a   1.000
_cell.length_b   1.000
_cell.length_c   1.000
_cell.angle_alpha   90.00
_cell.angle_beta   90.00
_cell.angle_gamma   90.00
#
_symmetry.space_group_name_H-M   'P 1'
#
loop_
_entity.id
_entity.type
_entity.pdbx_description
1 polymer ?
#
loop_
_entity_poly.entity_id
_entity_poly.type
_entity_poly.pdbx_seq_one_letter_code
_entity_poly.pdbx_strand_id
1 'polypeptide(L)'
;MKKNFITSNLWLKLASILLAVTLWFFVMSSGRSVIIKEVPVQYINMPQSLEMVEMAKNVSIIIEGQKRLLSGLNQDDISVVVDLENMKAGKNIYSLSRKNIKMPK
;
A
#
# COMPACT_ATOMS: atom_id res chain seq x y z
N MET A 1 14.83 41.95 -35.32
CA MET A 1 13.78 41.31 -36.15
C MET A 1 14.12 39.83 -36.37
N LYS A 2 13.44 38.90 -35.67
CA LYS A 2 13.54 37.44 -35.91
C LYS A 2 12.17 36.79 -35.70
N LYS A 3 11.19 37.13 -36.54
CA LYS A 3 9.81 36.58 -36.46
C LYS A 3 9.64 35.21 -37.14
N ASN A 4 10.66 34.70 -37.83
CA ASN A 4 10.52 33.51 -38.69
C ASN A 4 11.20 32.24 -38.14
N PHE A 5 11.82 32.28 -36.95
CA PHE A 5 12.46 31.10 -36.37
C PHE A 5 11.46 30.17 -35.67
N ILE A 6 10.32 30.72 -35.24
CA ILE A 6 9.29 29.97 -34.50
C ILE A 6 8.34 29.23 -35.46
N THR A 7 8.20 29.68 -36.70
CA THR A 7 7.19 29.19 -37.66
C THR A 7 7.68 28.18 -38.71
N SER A 8 8.99 27.87 -38.80
CA SER A 8 9.46 26.78 -39.67
C SER A 8 9.35 25.42 -38.97
N ASN A 9 8.95 24.40 -39.74
CA ASN A 9 8.80 23.00 -39.31
C ASN A 9 7.82 22.76 -38.15
N LEU A 10 6.65 23.42 -38.18
CA LEU A 10 5.56 23.19 -37.21
C LEU A 10 5.18 21.71 -37.09
N TRP A 11 5.23 20.95 -38.20
CA TRP A 11 4.95 19.51 -38.21
C TRP A 11 5.92 18.70 -37.33
N LEU A 12 7.22 18.96 -37.42
CA LEU A 12 8.23 18.26 -36.61
C LEU A 12 8.10 18.58 -35.12
N LYS A 13 7.73 19.82 -34.78
CA LYS A 13 7.48 20.23 -33.40
C LYS A 13 6.23 19.57 -32.81
N LEU A 14 5.16 19.47 -33.61
CA LEU A 14 3.94 18.79 -33.18
C LEU A 14 4.20 17.29 -32.97
N ALA A 15 4.94 16.66 -33.88
CA ALA A 15 5.35 15.27 -33.73
C ALA A 15 6.23 15.03 -32.49
N SER A 16 7.16 15.95 -32.18
CA SER A 16 8.00 15.83 -31.00
C SER A 16 7.22 15.99 -29.70
N ILE A 17 6.27 16.95 -29.65
CA ILE A 17 5.40 17.14 -28.49
C ILE A 17 4.52 15.90 -28.29
N LEU A 18 3.95 15.37 -29.37
CA LEU A 18 3.13 14.16 -29.32
C LEU A 18 3.94 12.98 -28.77
N LEU A 19 5.14 12.72 -29.31
CA LEU A 19 6.04 11.69 -28.80
C LEU A 19 6.40 11.89 -27.32
N ALA A 20 6.71 13.12 -26.91
CA ALA A 20 7.02 13.43 -25.53
C ALA A 20 5.83 13.13 -24.60
N VAL A 21 4.61 13.49 -25.01
CA VAL A 21 3.38 13.20 -24.25
C VAL A 21 3.12 11.69 -24.17
N THR A 22 3.29 10.95 -25.28
CA THR A 22 3.07 9.49 -25.30
C THR A 22 4.07 8.78 -24.39
N LEU A 23 5.35 9.16 -24.46
CA LEU A 23 6.40 8.61 -23.60
C LEU A 23 6.16 8.97 -22.14
N TRP A 24 5.76 10.21 -21.87
CA TRP A 24 5.41 10.65 -20.51
C TRP A 24 4.26 9.81 -19.92
N PHE A 25 3.22 9.56 -20.71
CA PHE A 25 2.12 8.69 -20.31
C PHE A 25 2.58 7.24 -20.08
N PHE A 26 3.42 6.72 -20.97
CA PHE A 26 3.96 5.36 -20.85
C PHE A 26 4.77 5.18 -19.57
N VAL A 27 5.63 6.14 -19.23
CA VAL A 27 6.42 6.13 -17.99
C VAL A 27 5.52 6.26 -16.76
N MET A 28 4.57 7.19 -16.76
CA MET A 28 3.64 7.41 -15.65
C MET A 28 2.71 6.20 -15.41
N SER A 29 2.51 5.34 -16.41
CA SER A 29 1.64 4.17 -16.34
C SER A 29 2.26 2.97 -15.58
N SER A 30 3.48 3.09 -15.06
CA SER A 30 4.11 2.08 -14.19
C SER A 30 3.46 2.08 -12.79
N GLY A 31 2.20 1.64 -12.78
CA GLY A 31 1.21 1.82 -11.72
C GLY A 31 1.37 0.92 -10.49
N ARG A 32 2.59 0.78 -9.97
CA ARG A 32 2.80 0.23 -8.63
C ARG A 32 2.72 1.36 -7.63
N SER A 33 1.73 1.30 -6.76
CA SER A 33 1.64 2.21 -5.62
C SER A 33 2.03 1.43 -4.38
N VAL A 34 2.82 2.05 -3.51
CA VAL A 34 3.08 1.55 -2.17
C VAL A 34 2.24 2.38 -1.22
N ILE A 35 1.40 1.74 -0.43
CA ILE A 35 0.66 2.41 0.64
C ILE A 35 1.09 1.84 1.99
N ILE A 36 1.19 2.72 2.98
CA ILE A 36 1.40 2.34 4.38
C ILE A 36 0.06 2.55 5.07
N LYS A 37 -0.48 1.50 5.68
CA LYS A 37 -1.70 1.58 6.46
C LYS A 37 -1.47 1.07 7.87
N GLU A 38 -2.00 1.81 8.84
CA GLU A 38 -2.15 1.31 10.20
C GLU A 38 -3.43 0.48 10.26
N VAL A 39 -3.28 -0.78 10.64
CA VAL A 39 -4.42 -1.70 10.77
C VAL A 39 -4.56 -2.15 12.22
N PRO A 40 -5.79 -2.26 12.74
CA PRO A 40 -6.02 -2.69 14.11
C PRO A 40 -5.66 -4.16 14.28
N VAL A 41 -5.09 -4.50 15.44
CA VAL A 41 -4.79 -5.87 15.82
C VAL A 41 -5.97 -6.46 16.60
N GLN A 42 -6.47 -7.60 16.16
CA GLN A 42 -7.49 -8.38 16.85
C GLN A 42 -6.83 -9.57 17.54
N TYR A 43 -7.01 -9.64 18.85
CA TYR A 43 -6.53 -10.75 19.67
C TYR A 43 -7.66 -11.77 19.87
N ILE A 44 -7.39 -13.03 19.56
CA ILE A 44 -8.34 -14.14 19.74
C ILE A 44 -7.76 -15.21 20.67
N ASN A 45 -8.63 -16.05 21.24
CA ASN A 45 -8.26 -17.16 22.12
C ASN A 45 -7.39 -16.75 23.33
N MET A 46 -7.74 -15.64 23.99
CA MET A 46 -7.03 -15.19 25.19
C MET A 46 -7.29 -16.16 26.37
N PRO A 47 -6.24 -16.75 26.98
CA PRO A 47 -6.42 -17.65 28.12
C PRO A 47 -7.03 -16.91 29.31
N GLN A 48 -8.07 -17.47 29.94
CA GLN A 48 -8.74 -16.85 31.10
C GLN A 48 -7.82 -16.64 32.32
N SER A 49 -6.68 -17.33 32.36
CA SER A 49 -5.67 -17.23 33.41
C SER A 49 -4.65 -16.12 33.18
N LEU A 50 -4.69 -15.41 32.04
CA LEU A 50 -3.71 -14.41 31.66
C LEU A 50 -4.39 -13.09 31.25
N GLU A 51 -3.85 -11.98 31.74
CA GLU A 51 -4.25 -10.63 31.35
C GLU A 51 -3.12 -9.95 30.56
N MET A 52 -3.47 -9.16 29.55
CA MET A 52 -2.52 -8.50 28.67
C MET A 52 -2.16 -7.13 29.26
N VAL A 53 -0.95 -6.99 29.81
CA VAL A 53 -0.48 -5.74 30.43
C VAL A 53 -0.10 -4.70 29.38
N GLU A 54 0.51 -5.14 28.27
CA GLU A 54 0.88 -4.29 27.14
C GLU A 54 0.30 -4.87 25.85
N MET A 55 -0.47 -4.07 25.13
CA MET A 55 -1.12 -4.46 23.88
C MET A 55 -0.77 -3.48 22.76
N ALA A 56 -0.43 -4.01 21.59
CA ALA A 56 -0.22 -3.24 20.38
C ALA A 56 -1.59 -3.02 19.71
N LYS A 57 -2.12 -1.80 19.78
CA LYS A 57 -3.44 -1.49 19.20
C LYS A 57 -3.41 -1.52 17.66
N ASN A 58 -2.36 -0.96 17.06
CA ASN A 58 -2.19 -0.84 15.63
C ASN A 58 -0.85 -1.42 15.19
N VAL A 59 -0.81 -1.97 13.98
CA VAL A 59 0.43 -2.36 13.30
C VAL A 59 0.47 -1.70 11.93
N SER A 60 1.63 -1.15 11.57
CA SER A 60 1.86 -0.59 10.24
C SER A 60 2.19 -1.71 9.26
N ILE A 61 1.36 -1.85 8.23
CA ILE A 61 1.59 -2.78 7.12
C ILE A 61 1.93 -2.00 5.86
N ILE A 62 2.88 -2.53 5.08
CA ILE A 62 3.25 -2.01 3.77
C ILE A 62 2.59 -2.88 2.72
N ILE A 63 1.78 -2.26 1.86
CA ILE A 63 1.09 -2.96 0.77
C ILE A 63 1.58 -2.38 -0.55
N GLU A 64 2.20 -3.22 -1.37
CA GLU A 64 2.59 -2.90 -2.74
C GLU A 64 1.62 -3.58 -3.71
N GLY A 65 1.07 -2.81 -4.65
CA GLY A 65 0.06 -3.33 -5.56
C GLY A 65 -0.34 -2.35 -6.65
N GLN A 66 -1.25 -2.78 -7.51
CA GLN A 66 -1.77 -1.93 -8.58
C GLN A 66 -2.58 -0.78 -7.98
N LYS A 67 -2.31 0.46 -8.41
CA LYS A 67 -2.95 1.67 -7.86
C LYS A 67 -4.48 1.59 -7.77
N ARG A 68 -5.12 0.95 -8.76
CA ARG A 68 -6.59 0.74 -8.81
C ARG A 68 -7.12 -0.14 -7.67
N LEU A 69 -6.38 -1.19 -7.31
CA LEU A 69 -6.75 -2.09 -6.22
C LEU A 69 -6.53 -1.40 -4.87
N LEU A 70 -5.41 -0.69 -4.73
CA LEU A 70 -5.06 0.00 -3.49
C LEU A 70 -5.98 1.19 -3.17
N SER A 71 -6.49 1.90 -4.18
CA SER A 71 -7.44 2.98 -3.99
C SER A 71 -8.82 2.53 -3.52
N GLY A 72 -9.18 1.26 -3.75
CA GLY A 72 -10.46 0.68 -3.33
C GLY A 72 -10.42 0.00 -1.95
N LEU A 73 -9.24 -0.21 -1.37
CA LEU A 73 -9.10 -0.84 -0.05
C LEU A 73 -9.42 0.18 1.04
N ASN A 74 -10.47 -0.05 1.84
CA ASN A 74 -10.68 0.73 3.06
C ASN A 74 -9.78 0.22 4.19
N GLN A 75 -9.61 1.03 5.23
CA GLN A 75 -8.74 0.69 6.36
C GLN A 75 -9.36 -0.42 7.23
N ASP A 76 -10.70 -0.47 7.29
CA ASP A 76 -11.47 -1.43 8.08
C ASP A 76 -11.54 -2.83 7.45
N ASP A 77 -11.26 -2.93 6.14
CA ASP A 77 -11.30 -4.21 5.43
C ASP A 77 -10.09 -5.10 5.76
N ILE A 78 -9.03 -4.51 6.33
CA ILE A 78 -7.78 -5.20 6.63
C ILE A 78 -7.62 -5.33 8.14
N SER A 79 -7.68 -6.56 8.64
CA SER A 79 -7.49 -6.87 10.06
C SER A 79 -6.35 -7.87 10.24
N VAL A 80 -5.55 -7.64 11.28
CA VAL A 80 -4.48 -8.55 11.69
C VAL A 80 -4.98 -9.37 12.86
N VAL A 81 -5.03 -10.69 12.71
CA VAL A 81 -5.50 -11.60 13.75
C VAL A 81 -4.31 -12.30 14.41
N VAL A 82 -4.20 -12.13 15.73
CA VAL A 82 -3.19 -12.77 16.58
C VAL A 82 -3.88 -13.78 17.49
N ASP A 83 -3.48 -15.04 17.34
CA ASP A 83 -3.97 -16.15 18.16
C ASP A 83 -3.09 -16.31 19.40
N LEU A 84 -3.72 -16.24 20.58
CA LEU A 84 -3.07 -16.32 21.89
C LEU A 84 -3.22 -17.69 22.57
N GLU A 85 -3.84 -18.69 21.93
CA GLU A 85 -4.20 -19.98 22.54
C GLU A 85 -3.01 -20.69 23.21
N ASN A 86 -1.81 -20.59 22.62
CA ASN A 86 -0.59 -21.25 23.12
C ASN A 86 0.41 -20.28 23.80
N MET A 87 -0.01 -19.06 24.15
CA MET A 87 0.88 -18.11 24.81
C MET A 87 1.05 -18.42 26.30
N LYS A 88 2.30 -18.36 26.76
CA LYS A 88 2.68 -18.58 28.16
C LYS A 88 2.82 -17.26 28.89
N ALA A 89 2.75 -17.27 30.22
CA ALA A 89 3.03 -16.08 31.02
C ALA A 89 4.45 -15.53 30.74
N GLY A 90 4.56 -14.21 30.58
CA GLY A 90 5.82 -13.51 30.33
C GLY A 90 5.89 -12.81 28.97
N LYS A 91 7.11 -12.41 28.56
CA LYS A 91 7.34 -11.70 27.31
C LYS A 91 7.33 -12.69 26.13
N ASN A 92 6.30 -12.60 25.29
CA ASN A 92 6.18 -13.39 24.07
C ASN A 92 6.40 -12.49 22.85
N ILE A 93 7.19 -12.97 21.89
CA ILE A 93 7.41 -12.30 20.61
C ILE A 93 6.65 -13.06 19.55
N TYR A 94 5.65 -12.42 18.92
CA TYR A 94 4.84 -13.02 17.87
C TYR A 94 5.20 -12.41 16.50
N SER A 95 5.72 -13.23 15.59
CA SER A 95 6.05 -12.80 14.25
C SER A 95 4.82 -12.86 13.34
N LEU A 96 4.32 -11.69 12.94
CA LEU A 96 3.22 -11.59 11.98
C LEU A 96 3.66 -12.08 10.59
N SER A 97 2.82 -12.90 9.96
CA SER A 97 3.03 -13.41 8.60
C SER A 97 1.80 -13.10 7.73
N ARG A 98 1.91 -13.25 6.40
CA ARG A 98 0.79 -13.03 5.46
C ARG A 98 -0.50 -13.77 5.84
N LYS A 99 -0.39 -14.95 6.46
CA LYS A 99 -1.53 -15.75 6.97
C LYS A 99 -2.36 -15.06 8.07
N ASN A 100 -1.77 -14.11 8.78
CA ASN A 100 -2.40 -13.36 9.86
C ASN A 100 -3.14 -12.11 9.35
N ILE A 101 -2.98 -11.77 8.06
CA ILE A 101 -3.61 -10.61 7.43
C ILE A 101 -4.88 -11.10 6.73
N LYS A 102 -6.04 -10.71 7.24
CA LYS A 102 -7.29 -10.84 6.48
C LYS A 102 -7.40 -9.67 5.52
N MET A 103 -7.51 -9.98 4.23
CA MET A 103 -7.78 -9.01 3.18
C MET A 103 -9.23 -9.19 2.67
N PRO A 104 -9.89 -8.10 2.23
CA PRO A 104 -11.16 -8.22 1.53
C PRO A 104 -10.97 -9.01 0.22
N LYS A 105 -12.01 -9.73 -0.19
CA LYS A 105 -12.05 -10.50 -1.45
C LYS A 105 -12.17 -9.59 -2.66
#